data_AF-A0A7C5PNN1-F1
#
_entry.id   AF-A0A7C5PNN1-F1
#
_cell.length_a   1.000
_cell.length_b   1.000
_cell.length_c   1.000
_cell.angle_alpha   90.00
_cell.angle_beta   90.00
_cell.angle_gamma   90.00
#
_symmetry.space_group_name_H-M   'P 1'
#
loop_
_entity.id
_entity.type
_entity.pdbx_description
1 polymer ?
#
loop_
_entity_poly.entity_id
_entity_poly.type
_entity_poly.pdbx_seq_one_letter_code
_entity_poly.pdbx_strand_id
1 'polypeptide(L)'
;MIKSISLFVGLLSLATPLPAQGEGSVKDPKNTTLRQIEKTPQAFKNLAVRIEGYFRGIGSLHNAFFTRFTRADFVNFEVWGVTKRLWIKEDFDNPTPTFFVDKRNDDVIDLLSKLKRYQKIACTGIIRNVFRGKPWFEISKIEILPNKLNTASLARMVKARRLMKRRRWEQAGNEFNMAFAPGLDNEVKGWIHYYLGICLMRVGNAERASNQFQRSMALLQDPSIAKDQLTLLSQDPKSVVDQQIDGMHIPKKNRPMWEAVENSKAKTTRVGAQSKSPRAKSPQPAKPGK
;
A
#
# COMPACT_ATOMS: atom_id res chain seq x y z
N MET A 1 -58.44 -4.69 21.42
CA MET A 1 -57.23 -5.55 21.32
C MET A 1 -57.29 -6.30 20.00
N ILE A 2 -56.62 -5.81 18.97
CA ILE A 2 -56.61 -6.42 17.62
C ILE A 2 -55.17 -6.79 17.32
N LYS A 3 -54.90 -8.08 17.11
CA LYS A 3 -53.58 -8.64 16.77
C LYS A 3 -53.36 -8.51 15.27
N SER A 4 -52.36 -7.75 14.84
CA SER A 4 -51.89 -7.73 13.45
C SER A 4 -50.94 -8.89 13.20
N ILE A 5 -51.32 -9.77 12.27
CA ILE A 5 -50.53 -10.87 11.73
C ILE A 5 -49.81 -10.32 10.49
N SER A 6 -48.49 -10.13 10.57
CA SER A 6 -47.67 -9.75 9.42
C SER A 6 -47.28 -11.00 8.63
N LEU A 7 -47.80 -11.08 7.41
CA LEU A 7 -47.56 -12.11 6.41
C LEU A 7 -46.14 -11.93 5.82
N PHE A 8 -45.24 -12.89 6.04
CA PHE A 8 -43.91 -12.92 5.43
C PHE A 8 -44.02 -13.59 4.05
N VAL A 9 -44.04 -12.80 2.99
CA VAL A 9 -44.00 -13.29 1.60
C VAL A 9 -42.56 -13.71 1.28
N GLY A 10 -42.34 -15.03 1.19
CA GLY A 10 -41.07 -15.60 0.76
C GLY A 10 -40.83 -15.35 -0.72
N LEU A 11 -39.84 -14.52 -1.04
CA LEU A 11 -39.27 -14.47 -2.38
C LEU A 11 -38.44 -15.74 -2.60
N LEU A 12 -38.99 -16.67 -3.37
CA LEU A 12 -38.29 -17.82 -3.93
C LEU A 12 -37.36 -17.30 -5.05
N SER A 13 -36.08 -17.11 -4.75
CA SER A 13 -35.07 -16.80 -5.76
C SER A 13 -34.87 -18.00 -6.67
N LEU A 14 -35.31 -17.88 -7.93
CA LEU A 14 -35.02 -18.81 -9.01
C LEU A 14 -33.49 -18.93 -9.17
N ALA A 15 -32.93 -20.04 -8.68
CA ALA A 15 -31.55 -20.40 -8.92
C ALA A 15 -31.42 -20.85 -10.39
N THR A 16 -30.91 -19.97 -11.25
CA THR A 16 -30.52 -20.37 -12.62
C THR A 16 -29.39 -21.40 -12.52
N PRO A 17 -29.56 -22.62 -13.07
CA PRO A 17 -28.50 -23.62 -13.07
C PRO A 17 -27.31 -23.08 -13.89
N LEU A 18 -26.18 -22.90 -13.22
CA LEU A 18 -24.92 -22.58 -13.90
C LEU A 18 -24.52 -23.78 -14.76
N PRO A 19 -24.08 -23.57 -16.01
CA PRO A 19 -23.65 -24.66 -16.88
C PRO A 19 -22.50 -25.43 -16.24
N ALA A 20 -22.65 -26.76 -16.17
CA ALA A 20 -21.60 -27.66 -15.73
C ALA A 20 -20.35 -27.47 -16.60
N GLN A 21 -19.25 -27.05 -15.98
CA GLN A 21 -17.97 -26.81 -16.65
C GLN A 21 -17.27 -28.14 -16.92
N GLY A 22 -17.44 -28.66 -18.14
CA GLY A 22 -16.61 -29.74 -18.67
C GLY A 22 -15.15 -29.29 -18.87
N GLU A 23 -14.22 -30.23 -18.77
CA GLU A 23 -12.79 -30.11 -19.10
C GLU A 23 -12.58 -29.82 -20.59
N GLY A 24 -13.00 -28.64 -21.04
CA GLY A 24 -12.81 -28.15 -22.40
C GLY A 24 -11.85 -26.96 -22.38
N SER A 25 -10.90 -26.97 -23.31
CA SER A 25 -9.97 -25.89 -23.69
C SER A 25 -10.21 -24.55 -22.97
N VAL A 26 -9.16 -24.03 -22.33
CA VAL A 26 -9.14 -22.71 -21.68
C VAL A 26 -9.74 -21.66 -22.62
N LYS A 27 -11.04 -21.37 -22.45
CA LYS A 27 -11.71 -20.22 -23.05
C LYS A 27 -10.93 -18.98 -22.61
N ASP A 28 -10.78 -18.03 -23.52
CA ASP A 28 -9.90 -16.87 -23.39
C ASP A 28 -9.75 -16.38 -21.93
N PRO A 29 -8.52 -16.38 -21.38
CA PRO A 29 -8.32 -16.11 -19.96
C PRO A 29 -8.82 -14.72 -19.62
N LYS A 30 -9.65 -14.62 -18.57
CA LYS A 30 -10.23 -13.35 -18.14
C LYS A 30 -9.13 -12.44 -17.61
N ASN A 31 -8.93 -11.29 -18.26
CA ASN A 31 -8.06 -10.23 -17.75
C ASN A 31 -8.66 -9.67 -16.45
N THR A 32 -7.90 -9.75 -15.36
CA THR A 32 -8.33 -9.28 -14.03
C THR A 32 -7.13 -8.84 -13.21
N THR A 33 -7.37 -8.32 -12.01
CA THR A 33 -6.31 -7.95 -11.07
C THR A 33 -6.31 -8.84 -9.84
N LEU A 34 -5.13 -8.96 -9.22
CA LEU A 34 -4.99 -9.70 -7.98
C LEU A 34 -5.88 -9.12 -6.87
N ARG A 35 -6.00 -7.78 -6.78
CA ARG A 35 -6.89 -7.08 -5.84
C ARG A 35 -8.35 -7.49 -6.03
N GLN A 36 -8.81 -7.65 -7.26
CA GLN A 36 -10.19 -8.06 -7.54
C GLN A 36 -10.43 -9.52 -7.14
N ILE A 37 -9.48 -10.42 -7.45
CA ILE A 37 -9.58 -11.83 -7.06
C ILE A 37 -9.52 -11.97 -5.54
N GLU A 38 -8.63 -11.27 -4.85
CA GLU A 38 -8.49 -11.32 -3.39
C GLU A 38 -9.77 -10.84 -2.66
N LYS A 39 -10.54 -9.92 -3.26
CA LYS A 39 -11.83 -9.47 -2.69
C LYS A 39 -12.92 -10.54 -2.80
N THR A 40 -13.00 -11.27 -3.90
CA THR A 40 -14.06 -12.25 -4.17
C THR A 40 -13.53 -13.55 -4.77
N PRO A 41 -12.64 -14.28 -4.08
CA PRO A 41 -11.87 -15.38 -4.68
C PRO A 41 -12.74 -16.55 -5.14
N GLN A 42 -13.86 -16.80 -4.45
CA GLN A 42 -14.80 -17.87 -4.82
C GLN A 42 -15.41 -17.66 -6.20
N ALA A 43 -15.66 -16.41 -6.61
CA ALA A 43 -16.22 -16.09 -7.92
C ALA A 43 -15.26 -16.38 -9.08
N PHE A 44 -13.98 -16.59 -8.78
CA PHE A 44 -12.96 -16.91 -9.78
C PHE A 44 -12.50 -18.37 -9.73
N LYS A 45 -13.07 -19.21 -8.86
CA LYS A 45 -12.72 -20.63 -8.78
C LYS A 45 -12.99 -21.32 -10.11
N ASN A 46 -12.02 -22.12 -10.57
CA ASN A 46 -12.00 -22.82 -11.85
C ASN A 46 -12.07 -21.91 -13.10
N LEU A 47 -11.89 -20.59 -12.95
CA LEU A 47 -11.76 -19.69 -14.09
C LEU A 47 -10.30 -19.54 -14.49
N ALA A 48 -10.06 -19.54 -15.79
CA ALA A 48 -8.81 -19.10 -16.36
C ALA A 48 -8.71 -17.57 -16.28
N VAL A 49 -7.60 -17.08 -15.74
CA VAL A 49 -7.34 -15.67 -15.53
C VAL A 49 -5.97 -15.30 -16.06
N ARG A 50 -5.86 -14.07 -16.56
CA ARG A 50 -4.59 -13.42 -16.84
C ARG A 50 -4.43 -12.25 -15.88
N ILE A 51 -3.34 -12.28 -15.11
CA ILE A 51 -3.07 -11.31 -14.05
C ILE A 51 -1.66 -10.76 -14.16
N GLU A 52 -1.52 -9.47 -13.93
CA GLU A 52 -0.22 -8.81 -13.91
C GLU A 52 0.28 -8.59 -12.48
N GLY A 53 1.59 -8.67 -12.30
CA GLY A 53 2.24 -8.42 -11.02
C GLY A 53 3.75 -8.29 -11.13
N TYR A 54 4.39 -8.10 -9.99
CA TYR A 54 5.84 -8.04 -9.84
C TYR A 54 6.33 -9.33 -9.19
N PHE A 55 7.31 -9.98 -9.82
CA PHE A 55 7.93 -11.18 -9.28
C PHE A 55 8.70 -10.87 -7.99
N ARG A 56 8.41 -11.60 -6.91
CA ARG A 56 9.19 -11.54 -5.66
C ARG A 56 10.35 -12.51 -5.68
N GLY A 57 10.07 -13.76 -6.02
CA GLY A 57 11.02 -14.85 -5.92
C GLY A 57 10.32 -16.20 -5.90
N ILE A 58 11.13 -17.26 -5.93
CA ILE A 58 10.69 -18.62 -5.64
C ILE A 58 10.27 -18.69 -4.18
N GLY A 59 9.09 -19.24 -3.93
CA GLY A 59 8.54 -19.39 -2.60
C GLY A 59 8.83 -20.78 -2.03
N SER A 60 8.60 -20.94 -0.74
CA SER A 60 8.75 -22.20 -0.01
C SER A 60 7.41 -22.79 0.44
N LEU A 61 6.29 -22.22 -0.03
CA LEU A 61 4.97 -22.70 0.34
C LEU A 61 4.73 -24.05 -0.35
N HIS A 62 4.76 -25.11 0.44
CA HIS A 62 4.41 -26.44 0.00
C HIS A 62 3.38 -27.02 0.95
N ASN A 63 2.41 -27.78 0.40
CA ASN A 63 1.57 -28.68 1.16
C ASN A 63 0.67 -28.03 2.23
N ALA A 64 -0.29 -27.19 1.81
CA ALA A 64 -1.48 -27.05 2.64
C ALA A 64 -2.26 -28.37 2.52
N PHE A 65 -2.59 -29.00 3.65
CA PHE A 65 -3.21 -30.34 3.78
C PHE A 65 -4.48 -30.63 2.96
N PHE A 66 -4.92 -29.71 2.10
CA PHE A 66 -6.15 -29.76 1.32
C PHE A 66 -5.99 -29.21 -0.11
N THR A 67 -4.76 -29.21 -0.66
CA THR A 67 -4.52 -28.75 -2.04
C THR A 67 -3.69 -29.76 -2.83
N ARG A 68 -3.86 -29.76 -4.16
CA ARG A 68 -3.08 -30.61 -5.07
C ARG A 68 -1.61 -30.19 -5.23
N PHE A 69 -1.21 -29.07 -4.62
CA PHE A 69 0.09 -28.45 -4.85
C PHE A 69 1.16 -29.07 -3.94
N THR A 70 1.63 -30.25 -4.36
CA THR A 70 2.71 -30.97 -3.68
C THR A 70 4.07 -30.39 -4.06
N ARG A 71 5.07 -30.57 -3.19
CA ARG A 71 6.46 -30.22 -3.51
C ARG A 71 7.06 -31.10 -4.61
N ALA A 72 6.54 -32.32 -4.79
CA ALA A 72 7.00 -33.25 -5.81
C ALA A 72 6.66 -32.72 -7.20
N ASP A 73 5.42 -32.25 -7.40
CA ASP A 73 4.88 -31.94 -8.72
C ASP A 73 4.93 -30.44 -9.07
N PHE A 74 4.96 -29.55 -8.07
CA PHE A 74 4.86 -28.11 -8.31
C PHE A 74 6.04 -27.31 -7.77
N VAL A 75 6.36 -26.21 -8.45
CA VAL A 75 7.24 -25.13 -7.96
C VAL A 75 6.37 -23.96 -7.53
N ASN A 76 6.59 -23.49 -6.31
CA ASN A 76 5.91 -22.33 -5.75
C ASN A 76 6.68 -21.04 -6.03
N PHE A 77 5.96 -19.96 -6.31
CA PHE A 77 6.55 -18.63 -6.37
C PHE A 77 5.58 -17.58 -5.84
N GLU A 78 6.12 -16.38 -5.63
CA GLU A 78 5.39 -15.30 -4.99
C GLU A 78 5.36 -14.05 -5.88
N VAL A 79 4.22 -13.37 -5.89
CA VAL A 79 3.97 -12.21 -6.73
C VAL A 79 3.33 -11.10 -5.90
N TRP A 80 3.76 -9.85 -6.10
CA TRP A 80 2.99 -8.69 -5.67
C TRP A 80 2.05 -8.25 -6.78
N GLY A 81 0.77 -8.01 -6.48
CA GLY A 81 -0.15 -7.42 -7.45
C GLY A 81 0.30 -6.03 -7.89
N VAL A 82 -0.01 -5.62 -9.13
CA VAL A 82 0.35 -4.29 -9.67
C VAL A 82 -0.17 -3.12 -8.83
N THR A 83 -1.27 -3.30 -8.09
CA THR A 83 -1.87 -2.29 -7.22
C THR A 83 -1.19 -2.17 -5.85
N LYS A 84 -0.27 -3.08 -5.49
CA LYS A 84 0.48 -3.04 -4.23
C LYS A 84 1.57 -1.97 -4.32
N ARG A 85 1.63 -1.09 -3.32
CA ARG A 85 2.59 0.02 -3.29
C ARG A 85 3.86 -0.45 -2.60
N LEU A 86 4.81 -1.02 -3.34
CA LEU A 86 5.98 -1.69 -2.74
C LEU A 86 6.93 -0.76 -1.93
N TRP A 87 6.74 0.56 -1.99
CA TRP A 87 7.42 1.53 -1.12
C TRP A 87 6.72 1.71 0.24
N ILE A 88 5.61 1.01 0.48
CA ILE A 88 4.91 0.88 1.75
C ILE A 88 5.27 -0.49 2.33
N LYS A 89 5.76 -0.50 3.57
CA LYS A 89 6.29 -1.71 4.21
C LYS A 89 5.23 -2.81 4.27
N GLU A 90 4.02 -2.43 4.64
CA GLU A 90 2.88 -3.34 4.76
C GLU A 90 2.53 -4.01 3.43
N ASP A 91 2.60 -3.28 2.30
CA ASP A 91 2.36 -3.86 0.98
C ASP A 91 3.55 -4.72 0.50
N PHE A 92 4.78 -4.30 0.84
CA PHE A 92 6.01 -5.01 0.50
C PHE A 92 6.14 -6.37 1.19
N ASP A 93 5.80 -6.41 2.49
CA ASP A 93 5.91 -7.61 3.33
C ASP A 93 4.79 -8.62 3.06
N ASN A 94 3.75 -8.24 2.31
CA ASN A 94 2.57 -9.06 2.00
C ASN A 94 2.43 -9.38 0.50
N PRO A 95 3.37 -10.13 -0.10
CA PRO A 95 3.17 -10.73 -1.42
C PRO A 95 2.12 -11.85 -1.36
N THR A 96 1.65 -12.28 -2.52
CA THR A 96 0.71 -13.39 -2.64
C THR A 96 1.50 -14.67 -2.95
N PRO A 97 1.59 -15.61 -2.00
CA PRO A 97 2.51 -16.75 -2.09
C PRO A 97 1.87 -18.00 -2.71
N THR A 98 0.71 -17.86 -3.35
CA THR A 98 -0.14 -18.98 -3.75
C THR A 98 -0.09 -19.28 -5.24
N PHE A 99 1.03 -18.96 -5.90
CA PHE A 99 1.26 -19.26 -7.31
C PHE A 99 2.09 -20.54 -7.45
N PHE A 100 1.64 -21.43 -8.33
CA PHE A 100 2.27 -22.74 -8.55
C PHE A 100 2.40 -23.03 -10.03
N VAL A 101 3.56 -23.55 -10.44
CA VAL A 101 3.82 -24.05 -11.79
C VAL A 101 4.05 -25.55 -11.71
N ASP A 102 3.43 -26.32 -12.60
CA ASP A 102 3.70 -27.76 -12.73
C ASP A 102 5.14 -27.95 -13.25
N LYS A 103 5.93 -28.80 -12.59
CA LYS A 103 7.32 -29.07 -12.98
C LYS A 103 7.47 -29.69 -14.35
N ARG A 104 6.40 -30.28 -14.92
CA ARG A 104 6.39 -30.81 -16.29
C ARG A 104 6.37 -29.71 -17.35
N ASN A 105 6.11 -28.46 -16.96
CA ASN A 105 6.11 -27.31 -17.86
C ASN A 105 7.52 -26.70 -17.91
N ASP A 106 8.44 -27.37 -18.60
CA ASP A 106 9.86 -27.01 -18.64
C ASP A 106 10.10 -25.57 -19.08
N ASP A 107 9.34 -25.07 -20.06
CA ASP A 107 9.44 -23.70 -20.57
C ASP A 107 9.20 -22.65 -19.48
N VAL A 108 8.12 -22.83 -18.70
CA VAL A 108 7.77 -21.90 -17.63
C VAL A 108 8.74 -22.04 -16.46
N ILE A 109 9.23 -23.25 -16.16
CA ILE A 109 10.21 -23.49 -15.10
C ILE A 109 11.56 -22.84 -15.43
N ASP A 110 12.05 -23.01 -16.65
CA ASP A 110 13.28 -22.37 -17.13
C ASP A 110 13.15 -20.84 -17.07
N LEU A 111 12.03 -20.29 -17.57
CA LEU A 111 11.75 -18.86 -17.48
C LEU A 111 11.72 -18.37 -16.03
N LEU A 112 11.02 -19.09 -15.14
CA LEU A 112 10.87 -18.75 -13.72
C LEU A 112 12.22 -18.68 -13.01
N SER A 113 13.16 -19.56 -13.36
CA SER A 113 14.53 -19.56 -12.81
C SER A 113 15.36 -18.32 -13.21
N LYS A 114 15.02 -17.70 -14.35
CA LYS A 114 15.69 -16.52 -14.91
C LYS A 114 15.06 -15.19 -14.46
N LEU A 115 13.87 -15.23 -13.86
CA LEU A 115 13.17 -14.03 -13.43
C LEU A 115 13.93 -13.30 -12.32
N LYS A 116 14.05 -11.99 -12.48
CA LYS A 116 14.65 -11.10 -11.48
C LYS A 116 13.57 -10.53 -10.58
N ARG A 117 13.92 -10.29 -9.32
CA ARG A 117 13.05 -9.59 -8.37
C ARG A 117 12.60 -8.23 -8.95
N TYR A 118 11.32 -7.90 -8.79
CA TYR A 118 10.66 -6.71 -9.32
C TYR A 118 10.45 -6.68 -10.84
N GLN A 119 10.77 -7.75 -11.56
CA GLN A 119 10.37 -7.90 -12.95
C GLN A 119 8.85 -7.94 -13.03
N LYS A 120 8.25 -7.11 -13.89
CA LYS A 120 6.81 -7.18 -14.14
C LYS A 120 6.54 -8.38 -15.04
N ILE A 121 5.58 -9.19 -14.64
CA ILE A 121 5.18 -10.40 -15.35
C ILE A 121 3.66 -10.41 -15.50
N ALA A 122 3.20 -11.05 -16.57
CA ALA A 122 1.82 -11.50 -16.69
C ALA A 122 1.77 -13.01 -16.51
N CYS A 123 0.94 -13.47 -15.58
CA CYS A 123 0.70 -14.87 -15.32
C CYS A 123 -0.67 -15.25 -15.88
N THR A 124 -0.72 -16.30 -16.70
CA THR A 124 -1.96 -16.93 -17.13
C THR A 124 -2.09 -18.28 -16.45
N GLY A 125 -3.25 -18.54 -15.85
CA GLY A 125 -3.47 -19.76 -15.10
C GLY A 125 -4.92 -19.92 -14.64
N ILE A 126 -5.18 -20.98 -13.88
CA ILE A 126 -6.50 -21.32 -13.35
C ILE A 126 -6.46 -21.25 -11.83
N ILE A 127 -7.48 -20.66 -11.21
CA ILE A 127 -7.62 -20.68 -9.75
C ILE A 127 -8.29 -22.00 -9.35
N ARG A 128 -7.48 -22.98 -8.95
CA ARG A 128 -7.97 -24.34 -8.65
C ARG A 128 -8.69 -24.43 -7.31
N ASN A 129 -8.24 -23.66 -6.33
CA ASN A 129 -8.79 -23.72 -4.98
C ASN A 129 -8.84 -22.35 -4.31
N VAL A 130 -9.70 -22.23 -3.31
CA VAL A 130 -9.79 -21.07 -2.41
C VAL A 130 -9.73 -21.61 -0.99
N PHE A 131 -8.59 -21.41 -0.32
CA PHE A 131 -8.36 -21.91 1.03
C PHE A 131 -8.08 -20.76 1.97
N ARG A 132 -8.80 -20.71 3.10
CA ARG A 132 -8.75 -19.60 4.07
C ARG A 132 -8.93 -18.23 3.42
N GLY A 133 -9.84 -18.15 2.44
CA GLY A 133 -10.12 -16.92 1.69
C GLY A 133 -9.00 -16.49 0.74
N LYS A 134 -7.97 -17.31 0.51
CA LYS A 134 -6.90 -17.01 -0.44
C LYS A 134 -7.04 -17.86 -1.72
N PRO A 135 -6.92 -17.27 -2.91
CA PRO A 135 -6.93 -18.01 -4.17
C PRO A 135 -5.61 -18.77 -4.36
N TRP A 136 -5.67 -19.99 -4.89
CA TRP A 136 -4.51 -20.80 -5.25
C TRP A 136 -4.45 -20.98 -6.75
N PHE A 137 -3.36 -20.48 -7.34
CA PHE A 137 -3.19 -20.37 -8.78
C PHE A 137 -2.33 -21.51 -9.31
N GLU A 138 -2.84 -22.22 -10.31
CA GLU A 138 -2.07 -23.12 -11.17
C GLU A 138 -1.74 -22.36 -12.45
N ILE A 139 -0.49 -21.98 -12.60
CA ILE A 139 0.02 -21.13 -13.68
C ILE A 139 0.49 -22.00 -14.84
N SER A 140 -0.05 -21.72 -16.02
CA SER A 140 0.28 -22.42 -17.26
C SER A 140 1.22 -21.62 -18.17
N LYS A 141 1.23 -20.28 -18.06
CA LYS A 141 2.08 -19.40 -18.88
C LYS A 141 2.55 -18.19 -18.07
N ILE A 142 3.80 -17.78 -18.27
CA ILE A 142 4.37 -16.54 -17.75
C ILE A 142 4.93 -15.73 -18.92
N GLU A 143 4.62 -14.43 -18.96
CA GLU A 143 5.16 -13.49 -19.94
C GLU A 143 5.91 -12.37 -19.21
N ILE A 144 7.13 -12.04 -19.65
CA ILE A 144 7.86 -10.88 -19.14
C ILE A 144 7.31 -9.63 -19.82
N LEU A 145 6.91 -8.64 -19.02
CA LEU A 145 6.47 -7.34 -19.52
C LEU A 145 7.65 -6.35 -19.55
N PRO A 146 7.66 -5.40 -20.50
CA PRO A 146 8.78 -4.46 -20.67
C PRO A 146 8.91 -3.48 -19.49
N ASN A 147 7.80 -3.19 -18.80
CA ASN A 147 7.81 -2.31 -17.64
C ASN A 147 8.50 -3.01 -16.47
N LYS A 148 9.38 -2.31 -15.76
CA LYS A 148 10.04 -2.87 -14.58
C LYS A 148 10.09 -1.86 -13.45
N LEU A 149 10.04 -2.38 -12.23
CA LEU A 149 10.22 -1.57 -11.04
C LEU A 149 11.67 -1.68 -10.59
N ASN A 150 12.38 -0.56 -10.56
CA ASN A 150 13.80 -0.55 -10.19
C ASN A 150 13.95 -0.32 -8.67
N THR A 151 14.90 -1.05 -8.05
CA THR A 151 15.34 -0.85 -6.67
C THR A 151 15.71 0.60 -6.38
N ALA A 152 16.36 1.31 -7.33
CA ALA A 152 16.73 2.71 -7.15
C ALA A 152 15.50 3.63 -6.99
N SER A 153 14.50 3.48 -7.86
CA SER A 153 13.23 4.22 -7.77
C SER A 153 12.50 3.89 -6.47
N LEU A 154 12.43 2.61 -6.10
CA LEU A 154 11.82 2.19 -4.83
C LEU A 154 12.50 2.80 -3.60
N ALA A 155 13.83 2.78 -3.55
CA ALA A 155 14.59 3.37 -2.45
C ALA A 155 14.29 4.87 -2.29
N ARG A 156 14.18 5.60 -3.41
CA ARG A 156 13.80 7.02 -3.43
C ARG A 156 12.37 7.24 -2.93
N MET A 157 11.41 6.45 -3.38
CA MET A 157 10.02 6.54 -2.91
C MET A 157 9.90 6.26 -1.40
N VAL A 158 10.64 5.27 -0.88
CA VAL A 158 10.71 4.99 0.56
C VAL A 158 11.32 6.17 1.33
N LYS A 159 12.40 6.76 0.82
CA LYS A 159 13.03 7.95 1.40
C LYS A 159 12.08 9.14 1.40
N ALA A 160 11.42 9.41 0.28
CA ALA A 160 10.42 10.48 0.14
C ALA A 160 9.27 10.33 1.14
N ARG A 161 8.73 9.11 1.29
CA ARG A 161 7.71 8.79 2.31
C ARG A 161 8.18 9.07 3.74
N ARG A 162 9.43 8.76 4.07
CA ARG A 162 10.02 9.09 5.39
C ARG A 162 10.12 10.61 5.59
N LEU A 163 10.46 11.36 4.55
CA LEU A 163 10.50 12.83 4.59
C LEU A 163 9.10 13.43 4.77
N MET A 164 8.08 12.90 4.07
CA MET A 164 6.68 13.29 4.27
C MET A 164 6.22 13.06 5.72
N LYS A 165 6.55 11.92 6.32
CA LYS A 165 6.24 11.63 7.74
C LYS A 165 6.86 12.66 8.70
N ARG A 166 7.95 13.30 8.30
CA ARG A 166 8.64 14.37 9.04
C ARG A 166 8.24 15.78 8.58
N ARG A 167 7.19 15.89 7.76
CA ARG A 167 6.69 17.15 7.17
C ARG A 167 7.71 17.92 6.32
N ARG A 168 8.77 17.26 5.85
CA ARG A 168 9.76 17.87 4.94
C ARG A 168 9.28 17.78 3.50
N TRP A 169 8.23 18.54 3.19
CA TRP A 169 7.46 18.42 1.94
C TRP A 169 8.29 18.69 0.68
N GLU A 170 9.11 19.75 0.67
CA GLU A 170 9.96 20.08 -0.49
C GLU A 170 10.99 18.98 -0.77
N GLN A 171 11.70 18.52 0.27
CA GLN A 171 12.68 17.44 0.14
C GLN A 171 12.02 16.14 -0.33
N ALA A 172 10.82 15.83 0.17
CA ALA A 172 10.06 14.68 -0.29
C ALA A 172 9.69 14.79 -1.78
N GLY A 173 9.24 15.97 -2.21
CA GLY A 173 8.93 16.25 -3.61
C GLY A 173 10.13 16.03 -4.53
N ASN A 174 11.31 16.51 -4.13
CA ASN A 174 12.55 16.30 -4.88
C ASN A 174 12.90 14.80 -5.04
N GLU A 175 12.76 14.01 -3.97
CA GLU A 175 13.00 12.56 -4.04
C GLU A 175 11.99 11.83 -4.92
N PHE A 176 10.71 12.24 -4.93
CA PHE A 176 9.72 11.66 -5.83
C PHE A 176 10.00 12.00 -7.30
N ASN A 177 10.42 13.23 -7.60
CA ASN A 177 10.85 13.60 -8.96
C ASN A 177 12.03 12.74 -9.43
N MET A 178 13.02 12.53 -8.56
CA MET A 178 14.18 11.67 -8.88
C MET A 178 13.83 10.17 -8.94
N ALA A 179 12.69 9.75 -8.39
CA ALA A 179 12.26 8.36 -8.48
C ALA A 179 11.78 7.97 -9.88
N PHE A 180 11.45 8.95 -10.73
CA PHE A 180 11.01 8.71 -12.10
C PHE A 180 12.15 8.11 -12.93
N ALA A 181 11.94 6.90 -13.44
CA ALA A 181 12.88 6.19 -14.29
C ALA A 181 12.20 5.77 -15.61
N PRO A 182 12.95 5.69 -16.72
CA PRO A 182 12.46 5.13 -17.96
C PRO A 182 11.94 3.69 -17.74
N GLY A 183 10.81 3.35 -18.36
CA GLY A 183 10.21 2.01 -18.26
C GLY A 183 9.50 1.72 -16.93
N LEU A 184 9.28 2.73 -16.06
CA LEU A 184 8.39 2.57 -14.92
C LEU A 184 6.95 2.32 -15.39
N ASP A 185 6.27 1.45 -14.65
CA ASP A 185 4.87 1.15 -14.86
C ASP A 185 3.97 2.38 -14.63
N ASN A 186 2.88 2.46 -15.39
CA ASN A 186 1.94 3.59 -15.31
C ASN A 186 1.31 3.72 -13.93
N GLU A 187 0.96 2.61 -13.27
CA GLU A 187 0.40 2.65 -11.91
C GLU A 187 1.40 3.29 -10.94
N VAL A 188 2.68 2.92 -11.02
CA VAL A 188 3.74 3.48 -10.18
C VAL A 188 3.97 4.97 -10.48
N LYS A 189 3.98 5.36 -11.76
CA LYS A 189 4.05 6.78 -12.17
C LYS A 189 2.86 7.57 -11.64
N GLY A 190 1.65 7.01 -11.71
CA GLY A 190 0.43 7.58 -11.16
C GLY A 190 0.56 7.87 -9.67
N TRP A 191 1.12 6.93 -8.90
CA TRP A 191 1.39 7.14 -7.47
C TRP A 191 2.49 8.18 -7.19
N ILE A 192 3.54 8.25 -8.02
CA ILE A 192 4.57 9.30 -7.91
C ILE A 192 3.91 10.67 -8.10
N HIS A 193 3.09 10.85 -9.13
CA HIS A 193 2.34 12.07 -9.38
C HIS A 193 1.38 12.40 -8.22
N TYR A 194 0.68 11.40 -7.67
CA TYR A 194 -0.17 11.59 -6.49
C TYR A 194 0.62 12.18 -5.32
N TYR A 195 1.75 11.58 -4.94
CA TYR A 195 2.53 12.06 -3.80
C TYR A 195 3.22 13.40 -4.07
N LEU A 196 3.62 13.68 -5.30
CA LEU A 196 4.09 15.02 -5.71
C LEU A 196 3.00 16.07 -5.52
N GLY A 197 1.76 15.75 -5.94
CA GLY A 197 0.60 16.61 -5.71
C GLY A 197 0.39 16.90 -4.23
N ILE A 198 0.47 15.88 -3.37
CA ILE A 198 0.40 16.06 -1.90
C ILE A 198 1.50 16.99 -1.39
N CYS A 199 2.75 16.79 -1.81
CA CYS A 199 3.87 17.63 -1.37
C CYS A 199 3.70 19.09 -1.80
N LEU A 200 3.31 19.32 -3.06
CA LEU A 200 3.08 20.66 -3.61
C LEU A 200 1.91 21.38 -2.93
N MET A 201 0.82 20.65 -2.67
CA MET A 201 -0.33 21.16 -1.93
C MET A 201 0.06 21.60 -0.53
N ARG A 202 0.84 20.78 0.19
CA ARG A 202 1.30 21.09 1.56
C ARG A 202 2.26 22.29 1.63
N VAL A 203 2.99 22.56 0.54
CA VAL A 203 3.86 23.74 0.38
C VAL A 203 3.05 24.99 -0.02
N GLY A 204 1.77 24.85 -0.38
CA GLY A 204 0.92 25.97 -0.81
C GLY A 204 0.95 26.25 -2.31
N ASN A 205 1.52 25.34 -3.12
CA ASN A 205 1.49 25.44 -4.57
C ASN A 205 0.30 24.67 -5.17
N ALA A 206 -0.89 25.24 -5.02
CA ALA A 206 -2.15 24.61 -5.41
C ALA A 206 -2.23 24.31 -6.92
N GLU A 207 -1.79 25.22 -7.78
CA GLU A 207 -1.87 25.04 -9.23
C GLU A 207 -1.03 23.83 -9.69
N ARG A 208 0.24 23.75 -9.26
CA ARG A 208 1.09 22.62 -9.62
C ARG A 208 0.59 21.33 -8.98
N ALA A 209 0.03 21.37 -7.77
CA ALA A 209 -0.56 20.21 -7.13
C ALA A 209 -1.74 19.65 -7.96
N SER A 210 -2.65 20.51 -8.41
CA SER A 210 -3.78 20.14 -9.28
C SER A 210 -3.31 19.41 -10.54
N ASN A 211 -2.31 19.97 -11.24
CA ASN A 211 -1.73 19.36 -12.44
C ASN A 211 -1.15 17.96 -12.16
N GLN A 212 -0.51 17.75 -11.00
CA GLN A 212 0.00 16.43 -10.63
C GLN A 212 -1.12 15.45 -10.30
N PHE A 213 -2.19 15.88 -9.61
CA PHE A 213 -3.34 15.00 -9.35
C PHE A 213 -4.06 14.59 -10.63
N GLN A 214 -4.23 15.48 -11.60
CA GLN A 214 -4.79 15.13 -12.91
C GLN A 214 -3.95 14.08 -13.65
N ARG A 215 -2.62 14.25 -13.66
CA ARG A 215 -1.70 13.23 -14.23
C ARG A 215 -1.80 11.90 -13.49
N SER A 216 -1.96 11.94 -12.18
CA SER A 216 -2.18 10.74 -11.36
C SER A 216 -3.47 10.03 -11.75
N MET A 217 -4.58 10.74 -11.87
CA MET A 217 -5.88 10.19 -12.28
C MET A 217 -5.85 9.54 -13.67
N ALA A 218 -5.06 10.08 -14.60
CA ALA A 218 -4.92 9.51 -15.94
C ALA A 218 -4.14 8.17 -15.96
N LEU A 219 -3.36 7.89 -14.92
CA LEU A 219 -2.45 6.74 -14.88
C LEU A 219 -2.85 5.65 -13.88
N LEU A 220 -3.52 6.03 -12.78
CA LEU A 220 -3.96 5.09 -11.75
C LEU A 220 -5.16 4.28 -12.21
N GLN A 221 -5.17 3.00 -11.87
CA GLN A 221 -6.35 2.15 -12.07
C GLN A 221 -7.54 2.58 -11.21
N ASP A 222 -7.26 3.13 -10.02
CA ASP A 222 -8.26 3.63 -9.07
C ASP A 222 -8.05 5.15 -8.85
N PRO A 223 -8.67 6.01 -9.67
CA PRO A 223 -8.42 7.46 -9.64
C PRO A 223 -9.14 8.16 -8.48
N SER A 224 -9.98 7.45 -7.72
CA SER A 224 -10.81 8.02 -6.64
C SER A 224 -9.97 8.82 -5.64
N ILE A 225 -8.85 8.25 -5.19
CA ILE A 225 -7.98 8.86 -4.19
C ILE A 225 -7.40 10.19 -4.69
N ALA A 226 -6.99 10.27 -5.96
CA ALA A 226 -6.47 11.51 -6.53
C ALA A 226 -7.58 12.55 -6.78
N LYS A 227 -8.78 12.09 -7.18
CA LYS A 227 -9.97 12.92 -7.36
C LYS A 227 -10.39 13.58 -6.04
N ASP A 228 -10.40 12.84 -4.94
CA ASP A 228 -10.76 13.36 -3.62
C ASP A 228 -9.81 14.48 -3.17
N GLN A 229 -8.50 14.34 -3.44
CA GLN A 229 -7.52 15.39 -3.14
C GLN A 229 -7.72 16.62 -4.02
N LEU A 230 -8.06 16.44 -5.29
CA LEU A 230 -8.35 17.54 -6.20
C LEU A 230 -9.60 18.32 -5.76
N THR A 231 -10.65 17.60 -5.32
CA THR A 231 -11.86 18.21 -4.76
C THR A 231 -11.53 19.00 -3.49
N LEU A 232 -10.77 18.42 -2.55
CA LEU A 232 -10.32 19.12 -1.34
C LEU A 232 -9.54 20.40 -1.68
N LEU A 233 -8.60 20.30 -2.61
CA LEU A 233 -7.78 21.42 -3.06
C LEU A 233 -8.61 22.55 -3.68
N SER A 234 -9.68 22.21 -4.40
CA SER A 234 -10.56 23.21 -5.02
C SER A 234 -11.44 23.97 -4.01
N GLN A 235 -11.77 23.36 -2.87
CA GLN A 235 -12.66 23.95 -1.86
C GLN A 235 -11.92 24.92 -0.94
N ASP A 236 -10.78 24.52 -0.39
CA ASP A 236 -9.99 25.37 0.50
C ASP A 236 -8.50 25.06 0.39
N PRO A 237 -7.78 25.68 -0.56
CA PRO A 237 -6.35 25.46 -0.75
C PRO A 237 -5.52 25.83 0.49
N LYS A 238 -5.97 26.82 1.28
CA LYS A 238 -5.18 27.38 2.40
C LYS A 238 -5.23 26.48 3.62
N SER A 239 -6.36 25.80 3.87
CA SER A 239 -6.49 24.87 5.00
C SER A 239 -5.50 23.70 4.96
N VAL A 240 -5.02 23.33 3.76
CA VAL A 240 -4.17 22.15 3.57
C VAL A 240 -2.68 22.50 3.61
N VAL A 241 -2.32 23.78 3.61
CA VAL A 241 -0.93 24.21 3.72
C VAL A 241 -0.44 23.90 5.12
N ASP A 242 0.63 23.12 5.20
CA ASP A 242 1.35 22.98 6.45
C ASP A 242 2.11 24.29 6.67
N GLN A 243 1.51 25.21 7.42
CA GLN A 243 2.22 26.33 8.00
C GLN A 243 3.16 25.78 9.07
N GLN A 244 4.21 25.06 8.66
CA GLN A 244 5.43 25.09 9.42
C GLN A 244 5.95 26.52 9.27
N ILE A 245 5.44 27.40 10.13
CA ILE A 245 6.31 28.42 10.71
C ILE A 245 7.36 27.57 11.40
N ASP A 246 8.41 27.20 10.66
CA ASP A 246 9.70 26.89 11.26
C ASP A 246 9.99 28.18 12.03
N GLY A 247 9.56 28.22 13.29
CA GLY A 247 10.03 29.18 14.25
C GLY A 247 11.51 28.92 14.24
N MET A 248 12.22 29.70 13.41
CA MET A 248 13.62 29.54 13.12
C MET A 248 14.24 29.32 14.49
N HIS A 249 14.73 28.11 14.75
CA HIS A 249 15.31 27.83 16.06
C HIS A 249 16.63 28.57 16.05
N ILE A 250 16.57 29.88 16.28
CA ILE A 250 17.72 30.75 16.38
C ILE A 250 18.44 30.23 17.63
N PRO A 251 19.61 29.58 17.46
CA PRO A 251 20.38 29.11 18.59
C PRO A 251 20.56 30.27 19.55
N LYS A 252 20.51 30.05 20.87
CA LYS A 252 20.60 31.14 21.86
C LYS A 252 21.71 32.17 21.58
N LYS A 253 22.85 31.71 21.04
CA LYS A 253 24.00 32.56 20.66
C LYS A 253 23.77 33.50 19.47
N ASN A 254 22.80 33.20 18.61
CA ASN A 254 22.44 33.99 17.42
C ASN A 254 21.15 34.78 17.65
N ARG A 255 20.54 34.68 18.84
CA ARG A 255 19.38 35.50 19.17
C ARG A 255 19.87 36.94 19.36
N PRO A 256 19.17 37.93 18.81
CA PRO A 256 19.57 39.31 19.02
C PRO A 256 19.57 39.64 20.53
N MET A 257 20.55 40.44 20.96
CA MET A 257 20.76 40.78 22.38
C MET A 257 19.50 41.34 23.07
N TRP A 258 18.60 42.00 22.35
CA TRP A 258 17.38 42.57 22.93
C TRP A 258 16.38 41.51 23.43
N GLU A 259 16.30 40.31 22.83
CA GLU A 259 15.47 39.21 23.34
C GLU A 259 15.94 38.68 24.71
N ALA A 260 17.21 38.86 25.05
CA ALA A 260 17.75 38.50 26.35
C ALA A 260 17.37 39.52 27.45
N VAL A 261 17.12 40.78 27.08
CA VAL A 261 16.75 41.87 27.99
C VAL A 261 15.26 41.84 28.35
N GLU A 262 14.40 41.43 27.42
CA GLU A 262 12.95 41.32 27.70
C GLU A 262 12.62 40.12 28.59
N ASN A 263 13.35 39.01 28.43
CA ASN A 263 13.14 37.80 29.25
C ASN A 263 13.69 37.92 30.68
N SER A 264 14.61 38.85 30.96
CA SER A 264 15.11 39.09 32.32
C SER A 264 14.09 39.86 33.17
N LYS A 265 13.28 40.75 32.57
CA LYS A 265 12.20 41.47 33.27
C LYS A 265 11.07 40.56 33.74
N ALA A 266 10.78 39.47 33.01
CA ALA A 266 9.72 38.52 33.39
C ALA A 266 10.12 37.59 34.56
N LYS A 267 11.41 37.47 34.89
CA LYS A 267 11.89 36.60 35.99
C LYS A 267 11.99 37.31 37.35
N THR A 268 11.90 38.64 37.40
CA THR A 268 12.08 39.41 38.64
C THR A 268 10.80 39.54 39.47
N THR A 269 9.63 39.14 38.96
CA THR A 269 8.34 39.31 39.67
C THR A 269 7.89 38.08 40.49
N ARG A 270 8.72 37.04 40.62
CA ARG A 270 8.39 35.82 41.38
C ARG A 270 9.43 35.48 42.46
N VAL A 271 9.79 36.47 43.26
CA VAL A 271 10.45 36.27 44.56
C VAL A 271 9.55 36.85 45.64
N GLY A 272 8.59 36.04 46.08
CA GLY A 272 7.68 36.43 47.15
C GLY A 272 6.74 35.30 47.51
N ALA A 273 6.93 34.77 48.71
CA ALA A 273 6.10 33.78 49.40
C ALA A 273 6.19 32.32 48.93
N GLN A 274 7.09 31.56 49.56
CA GLN A 274 6.69 30.26 50.12
C GLN A 274 7.50 29.96 51.39
N SER A 275 6.84 30.18 52.52
CA SER A 275 7.27 29.79 53.86
C SER A 275 7.37 28.27 53.96
N LYS A 276 8.45 27.84 54.60
CA LYS A 276 8.72 26.46 55.00
C LYS A 276 7.58 25.89 55.86
N SER A 277 7.21 24.64 55.59
CA SER A 277 6.59 23.77 56.60
C SER A 277 7.17 22.36 56.43
N PRO A 278 7.76 21.75 57.48
CA PRO A 278 8.37 20.43 57.39
C PRO A 278 7.28 19.35 57.52
N ARG A 279 7.06 18.57 56.46
CA ARG A 279 6.16 17.39 56.52
C ARG A 279 6.97 16.11 56.60
N ALA A 280 6.60 15.32 57.61
CA ALA A 280 7.24 14.12 58.09
C ALA A 280 7.47 13.02 57.03
N LYS A 281 8.61 12.34 57.16
CA LYS A 281 8.92 11.07 56.49
C LYS A 281 7.93 10.00 56.96
N SER A 282 7.23 9.37 56.01
CA SER A 282 6.51 8.11 56.24
C SER A 282 7.33 6.94 55.67
N PRO A 283 7.26 5.73 56.25
CA PRO A 283 8.16 4.62 55.95
C PRO A 283 7.81 3.90 54.63
N GLN A 284 8.83 3.36 53.97
CA GLN A 284 8.68 2.46 52.81
C GLN A 284 8.08 1.11 53.22
N PRO A 285 7.11 0.56 52.47
CA PRO A 285 6.79 -0.86 52.57
C PRO A 285 7.77 -1.68 51.70
N ALA A 286 8.36 -2.69 52.33
CA ALA A 286 9.15 -3.73 51.69
C ALA A 286 8.31 -4.47 50.63
N LYS A 287 8.90 -4.76 49.47
CA LYS A 287 8.33 -5.72 48.52
C LYS A 287 8.96 -7.10 48.75
N PRO A 288 8.15 -8.17 48.82
CA PRO A 288 8.64 -9.54 48.94
C PRO A 288 9.14 -10.05 47.58
N GLY A 289 10.17 -10.89 47.64
CA GLY A 289 10.69 -11.61 46.49
C GLY A 289 9.76 -12.73 46.02
N LYS A 290 9.82 -12.98 44.71
CA LYS A 290 9.95 -14.29 44.06
C LYS A 290 10.16 -14.06 42.57
#